data_AF-A0A379TQI9-F1
#
_entry.id   AF-A0A379TQI9-F1
#
_cell.length_a   1.000
_cell.length_b   1.000
_cell.length_c   1.000
_cell.angle_alpha   90.00
_cell.angle_beta   90.00
_cell.angle_gamma   90.00
#
_symmetry.space_group_name_H-M   'P 1'
#
loop_
_entity.id
_entity.type
_entity.pdbx_description
1 polymer ?
#
loop_
_entity_poly.entity_id
_entity_poly.type
_entity_poly.pdbx_seq_one_letter_code
_entity_poly.pdbx_strand_id
1 'polypeptide(L)'
;MLCFSGDGSLMMNIQEMATASENQLDVKIILMNNDALGLVHQQQSLFYKQGVFAATYPGSINFMQIAAGFGLDTCDLNNEADPQAALQAIIRRPGPALIHVRIDAEEKVYPMVPPGAANTEMVGE
;
A
#
# COMPACT_ATOMS: atom_id res chain seq x y z
N MET A 1 5.83 10.36 -12.11
CA MET A 1 5.23 9.00 -12.23
C MET A 1 4.62 8.62 -10.89
N LEU A 2 3.44 7.98 -10.87
CA LEU A 2 2.80 7.49 -9.64
C LEU A 2 2.87 5.97 -9.58
N CYS A 3 3.28 5.42 -8.44
CA CYS A 3 3.38 3.98 -8.18
C CYS A 3 2.52 3.65 -6.95
N PHE A 4 1.35 3.06 -7.17
CA PHE A 4 0.51 2.56 -6.08
C PHE A 4 1.01 1.17 -5.67
N SER A 5 1.30 1.00 -4.38
CA SER A 5 1.81 -0.27 -3.86
C SER A 5 1.19 -0.61 -2.51
N GLY A 6 1.14 -1.90 -2.19
CA GLY A 6 0.85 -2.41 -0.86
C GLY A 6 2.13 -2.58 -0.04
N ASP A 7 1.98 -2.66 1.27
CA ASP A 7 3.05 -2.92 2.25
C ASP A 7 3.85 -4.21 1.95
N GLY A 8 3.16 -5.32 1.73
CA GLY A 8 3.81 -6.60 1.40
C GLY A 8 4.53 -6.57 0.05
N SER A 9 3.90 -5.96 -0.97
CA SER A 9 4.46 -5.88 -2.32
C SER A 9 5.67 -4.96 -2.40
N LEU A 10 5.63 -3.82 -1.72
CA LEU A 10 6.76 -2.88 -1.69
C LEU A 10 8.00 -3.51 -1.06
N MET A 11 7.82 -4.30 0.01
CA MET A 11 8.92 -4.98 0.69
C MET A 11 9.67 -5.99 -0.19
N MET A 12 9.07 -6.51 -1.26
CA MET A 12 9.74 -7.47 -2.16
C MET A 12 10.92 -6.85 -2.92
N ASN A 13 10.85 -5.54 -3.22
CA ASN A 13 11.84 -4.83 -4.01
C ASN A 13 12.21 -3.46 -3.39
N ILE A 14 12.18 -3.37 -2.07
CA ILE A 14 12.39 -2.11 -1.36
C ILE A 14 13.78 -1.51 -1.59
N GLN A 15 14.77 -2.33 -1.96
CA GLN A 15 16.12 -1.88 -2.30
C GLN A 15 16.16 -0.95 -3.53
N GLU A 16 15.18 -1.03 -4.44
CA GLU A 16 15.12 -0.16 -5.63
C GLU A 16 14.82 1.30 -5.30
N MET A 17 14.48 1.61 -4.03
CA MET A 17 14.45 2.98 -3.54
C MET A 17 15.82 3.65 -3.67
N ALA A 18 16.93 2.90 -3.52
CA ALA A 18 18.28 3.41 -3.78
C ALA A 18 18.44 3.83 -5.24
N THR A 19 17.98 3.00 -6.18
CA THR A 19 18.03 3.32 -7.61
C THR A 19 17.22 4.56 -7.93
N ALA A 20 16.03 4.71 -7.32
CA ALA A 20 15.21 5.90 -7.51
C ALA A 20 15.89 7.17 -6.97
N SER A 21 16.52 7.11 -5.80
CA SER A 21 17.19 8.25 -5.17
C SER A 21 18.50 8.63 -5.85
N GLU A 22 19.37 7.66 -6.16
CA GLU A 22 20.65 7.90 -6.84
C GLU A 22 20.47 8.55 -8.21
N ASN A 23 19.40 8.18 -8.92
CA ASN A 23 19.07 8.73 -10.24
C ASN A 23 18.09 9.91 -10.18
N GLN A 24 17.68 10.34 -8.98
CA GLN A 24 16.73 11.44 -8.75
C GLN A 24 15.44 11.31 -9.57
N LEU A 25 14.95 10.07 -9.72
CA LEU A 25 13.78 9.78 -10.55
C LEU A 25 12.52 10.37 -9.91
N ASP A 26 11.66 10.97 -10.73
CA ASP A 26 10.42 11.58 -10.25
C ASP A 26 9.29 10.53 -10.07
N VAL A 27 9.51 9.63 -9.11
CA VAL A 27 8.60 8.53 -8.74
C VAL A 27 7.96 8.81 -7.38
N LYS A 28 6.63 8.82 -7.34
CA LYS A 28 5.85 8.94 -6.09
C LYS A 28 5.25 7.59 -5.74
N ILE A 29 5.77 6.98 -4.69
CA ILE A 29 5.24 5.72 -4.16
C ILE A 29 4.09 6.08 -3.24
N ILE A 30 2.87 5.69 -3.62
CA ILE A 30 1.68 5.83 -2.77
C ILE A 30 1.46 4.46 -2.13
N LEU A 31 1.87 4.36 -0.87
CA LEU A 31 1.84 3.14 -0.09
C LEU A 31 0.51 3.03 0.65
N MET A 32 -0.31 2.07 0.26
CA MET A 32 -1.52 1.66 0.96
C MET A 32 -1.15 0.60 1.99
N ASN A 33 -0.92 1.01 3.23
CA ASN A 33 -0.52 0.13 4.32
C ASN A 33 -1.72 -0.33 5.15
N ASN A 34 -2.12 -1.59 5.03
CA ASN A 34 -3.09 -2.24 5.91
C ASN A 34 -2.44 -3.25 6.88
N ASP A 35 -1.11 -3.30 6.96
CA ASP A 35 -0.38 -4.27 7.78
C ASP A 35 -0.79 -5.74 7.46
N ALA A 36 -1.13 -6.04 6.19
CA ALA A 36 -1.66 -7.33 5.77
C ALA A 36 -1.42 -7.67 4.28
N LEU A 37 -1.41 -8.95 3.95
CA LEU A 37 -1.52 -9.43 2.58
C LEU A 37 -2.98 -9.35 2.12
N GLY A 38 -3.47 -8.13 1.85
CA GLY A 38 -4.90 -7.82 1.72
C GLY A 38 -5.72 -8.74 0.80
N LEU A 39 -5.20 -9.12 -0.38
CA LEU A 39 -5.92 -10.03 -1.27
C LEU A 39 -6.03 -11.46 -0.71
N VAL A 40 -4.96 -11.95 -0.07
CA VAL A 40 -4.97 -13.26 0.61
C VAL A 40 -5.89 -13.21 1.81
N HIS A 41 -5.86 -12.13 2.58
CA HIS A 41 -6.75 -11.87 3.70
C HIS A 41 -8.23 -11.92 3.28
N GLN A 42 -8.60 -11.22 2.19
CA GLN A 42 -9.95 -11.25 1.63
C GLN A 42 -10.35 -12.66 1.16
N GLN A 43 -9.49 -13.37 0.42
CA GLN A 43 -9.81 -14.71 -0.05
C GLN A 43 -10.01 -15.70 1.10
N GLN A 44 -9.13 -15.67 2.10
CA GLN A 44 -9.21 -16.53 3.28
C GLN A 44 -10.48 -16.25 4.10
N SER A 45 -10.79 -14.98 4.36
CA SER A 45 -12.00 -14.60 5.11
C SER A 45 -13.30 -14.99 4.40
N LEU A 46 -13.36 -14.90 3.07
CA LEU A 46 -14.59 -15.20 2.32
C LEU A 46 -14.79 -16.70 2.04
N PHE A 47 -13.72 -17.46 1.76
CA PHE A 47 -13.86 -18.81 1.18
C PHE A 47 -13.28 -19.95 2.03
N TYR A 48 -12.54 -19.65 3.10
CA TYR A 48 -11.85 -20.67 3.90
C TYR A 48 -12.38 -20.74 5.34
N LYS A 49 -12.76 -21.95 5.79
CA LYS A 49 -13.36 -22.15 7.13
C LYS A 49 -12.46 -21.79 8.30
N GLN A 50 -11.14 -21.89 8.12
CA GLN A 50 -10.15 -21.53 9.15
C GLN A 50 -10.01 -20.02 9.32
N GLY A 51 -10.55 -19.22 8.38
CA GLY A 51 -10.36 -17.78 8.34
C GLY A 51 -8.95 -17.38 7.94
N VAL A 52 -8.58 -16.17 8.33
CA VAL A 52 -7.30 -15.54 8.01
C VAL A 52 -6.15 -16.26 8.71
N PHE A 53 -5.12 -16.64 7.94
CA PHE A 53 -3.93 -17.31 8.44
C PHE A 53 -2.69 -16.88 7.66
N ALA A 54 -1.65 -16.44 8.38
CA ALA A 54 -0.36 -16.01 7.82
C ALA A 54 -0.47 -14.88 6.76
N ALA A 55 -1.50 -14.04 6.86
CA ALA A 55 -1.76 -12.94 5.95
C ALA A 55 -1.79 -11.56 6.64
N THR A 56 -1.28 -11.47 7.87
CA THR A 56 -1.22 -10.25 8.68
C THR A 56 0.18 -10.06 9.26
N TYR A 57 0.63 -8.82 9.37
CA TYR A 57 1.91 -8.49 9.98
C TYR A 57 1.73 -8.17 11.48
N PRO A 58 2.52 -8.79 12.38
CA PRO A 58 2.39 -8.57 13.83
C PRO A 58 3.08 -7.29 14.32
N GLY A 59 3.97 -6.70 13.51
CA GLY A 59 4.77 -5.53 13.88
C GLY A 59 4.43 -4.33 13.00
N SER A 60 4.45 -3.13 13.60
CA SER A 60 4.32 -1.88 12.87
C SER A 60 5.69 -1.47 12.32
N ILE A 61 5.86 -1.58 11.01
CA ILE A 61 7.08 -1.15 10.31
C ILE A 61 6.95 0.34 9.96
N ASN A 62 7.97 1.12 10.27
CA ASN A 62 8.02 2.53 9.91
C ASN A 62 8.59 2.71 8.49
N PHE A 63 7.71 2.70 7.49
CA PHE A 63 8.10 2.90 6.08
C PHE A 63 8.68 4.30 5.81
N MET A 64 8.27 5.32 6.57
CA MET A 64 8.81 6.68 6.43
C MET A 64 10.29 6.70 6.81
N GLN A 65 10.67 6.04 7.91
CA GLN A 65 12.08 5.93 8.30
C GLN A 65 12.91 5.15 7.26
N ILE A 66 12.35 4.07 6.71
CA ILE A 66 13.05 3.29 5.67
C ILE A 66 13.27 4.13 4.41
N ALA A 67 12.22 4.77 3.88
CA ALA A 67 12.32 5.61 2.69
C ALA A 67 13.25 6.81 2.89
N ALA A 68 13.20 7.45 4.06
CA ALA A 68 14.15 8.50 4.42
C ALA A 68 15.60 7.99 4.45
N GLY A 69 15.82 6.75 4.91
CA GLY A 69 17.14 6.09 4.88
C GLY A 69 17.68 5.86 3.47
N PHE A 70 16.81 5.67 2.47
CA PHE A 70 17.17 5.62 1.06
C PHE A 70 17.29 7.01 0.40
N GLY A 71 16.96 8.09 1.10
CA GLY A 71 17.01 9.46 0.60
C GLY A 71 15.76 9.94 -0.13
N LEU A 72 14.61 9.30 0.08
CA LEU A 72 13.32 9.75 -0.45
C LEU A 72 12.69 10.80 0.47
N ASP A 73 11.98 11.76 -0.11
CA ASP A 73 11.04 12.59 0.63
C ASP A 73 9.91 11.71 1.19
N THR A 74 9.40 12.00 2.38
CA THR A 74 8.33 11.21 2.99
C THR A 74 7.18 12.08 3.50
N CYS A 75 5.97 11.53 3.46
CA CYS A 75 4.77 12.14 4.02
C CYS A 75 3.87 11.04 4.59
N ASP A 76 3.37 11.26 5.79
CA ASP A 76 2.38 10.40 6.44
C ASP A 76 1.04 11.13 6.44
N LEU A 77 0.16 10.79 5.50
CA LEU A 77 -1.12 11.49 5.34
C LEU A 77 -2.04 11.35 6.55
N ASN A 78 -1.84 10.34 7.39
CA ASN A 78 -2.70 10.12 8.56
C ASN A 78 -2.46 11.16 9.66
N ASN A 79 -1.28 11.80 9.64
CA ASN A 79 -0.85 12.75 10.65
C ASN A 79 -0.90 14.21 10.16
N GLU A 80 -1.32 14.44 8.92
CA GLU A 80 -1.45 15.78 8.34
C GLU A 80 -2.80 16.41 8.67
N ALA A 81 -2.79 17.71 9.02
CA ALA A 81 -4.01 18.46 9.30
C ALA A 81 -4.86 18.69 8.04
N ASP A 82 -4.21 18.82 6.89
CA ASP A 82 -4.85 18.89 5.57
C ASP A 82 -4.19 17.85 4.64
N PRO A 83 -4.67 16.60 4.63
CA PRO A 83 -4.10 15.53 3.83
C PRO A 83 -4.14 15.81 2.33
N GLN A 84 -5.14 16.55 1.86
CA GLN A 84 -5.29 16.86 0.43
C GLN A 84 -4.23 17.88 -0.02
N ALA A 85 -3.99 18.92 0.78
CA ALA A 85 -2.92 19.88 0.52
C ALA A 85 -1.54 19.22 0.61
N ALA A 86 -1.31 18.39 1.63
CA ALA A 86 -0.04 17.66 1.81
C ALA A 86 0.25 16.72 0.62
N LEU A 87 -0.74 15.96 0.17
CA LEU A 87 -0.63 15.08 -1.00
C LEU A 87 -0.29 15.87 -2.27
N GLN A 88 -0.96 17.01 -2.51
CA GLN A 88 -0.65 17.86 -3.66
C GLN A 88 0.77 18.43 -3.59
N ALA A 89 1.21 18.84 -2.40
CA ALA A 89 2.54 19.41 -2.20
C ALA A 89 3.63 18.37 -2.50
N ILE A 90 3.54 17.17 -1.94
CA ILE A 90 4.57 16.14 -2.13
C ILE A 90 4.60 15.57 -3.55
N ILE A 91 3.45 15.45 -4.23
CA ILE A 91 3.41 15.05 -5.65
C ILE A 91 4.09 16.09 -6.54
N ARG A 92 3.99 17.39 -6.21
CA ARG A 92 4.59 18.48 -7.00
C ARG A 92 6.09 18.69 -6.74
N ARG A 93 6.61 18.24 -5.60
CA ARG A 93 8.05 18.31 -5.31
C ARG A 93 8.82 17.40 -6.27
N PRO A 94 9.92 17.83 -6.90
CA PRO A 94 10.71 16.97 -7.77
C PRO A 94 11.45 15.88 -6.97
N GLY A 95 11.81 14.78 -7.63
CA GLY A 95 12.58 13.68 -7.05
C GLY A 95 11.70 12.60 -6.41
N PRO A 96 12.27 11.49 -5.91
CA PRO A 96 11.48 10.37 -5.45
C PRO A 96 10.89 10.63 -4.06
N ALA A 97 9.66 10.17 -3.84
CA ALA A 97 8.97 10.34 -2.57
C ALA A 97 8.13 9.11 -2.21
N LEU A 98 7.99 8.84 -0.91
CA LEU A 98 7.05 7.87 -0.36
C LEU A 98 5.94 8.59 0.40
N ILE A 99 4.71 8.40 -0.04
CA ILE A 99 3.49 8.84 0.64
C ILE A 99 2.90 7.61 1.33
N HIS A 100 2.87 7.65 2.66
CA HIS A 100 2.29 6.60 3.49
C HIS A 100 0.83 6.93 3.82
N VAL A 101 -0.04 5.94 3.62
CA VAL A 101 -1.46 6.00 3.98
C VAL A 101 -1.80 4.72 4.71
N ARG A 102 -2.43 4.83 5.88
CA ARG A 102 -2.92 3.66 6.60
C ARG A 102 -4.35 3.40 6.18
N ILE A 103 -4.63 2.15 5.82
CA ILE A 103 -5.95 1.70 5.38
C ILE A 103 -6.39 0.53 6.25
N ASP A 104 -7.70 0.32 6.36
CA ASP A 104 -8.25 -0.78 7.15
C ASP A 104 -8.03 -2.12 6.43
N ALA A 105 -7.51 -3.12 7.15
CA ALA A 105 -7.32 -4.48 6.64
C ALA A 105 -8.64 -5.22 6.41
N GLU A 106 -9.72 -4.75 7.06
CA GLU A 106 -11.04 -5.33 6.90
C GLU A 106 -11.79 -4.83 5.67
N GLU A 107 -11.29 -3.80 4.98
CA GLU A 107 -11.84 -3.41 3.69
C GLU A 107 -11.68 -4.51 2.64
N LYS A 108 -12.69 -4.64 1.80
CA LYS A 108 -12.77 -5.68 0.77
C LYS A 108 -12.95 -5.03 -0.59
N VAL A 109 -12.35 -5.62 -1.61
CA VAL A 109 -12.52 -5.18 -3.00
C VAL A 109 -13.77 -5.84 -3.57
N TYR A 110 -14.80 -5.03 -3.82
CA TYR A 110 -16.06 -5.44 -4.42
C TYR A 110 -16.37 -4.64 -5.70
N PRO A 111 -17.18 -5.21 -6.63
CA PRO A 111 -17.71 -6.57 -6.61
C PRO A 111 -16.62 -7.62 -6.87
N MET A 112 -16.80 -8.83 -6.33
CA MET A 112 -15.89 -9.95 -6.56
C MET A 112 -16.65 -11.14 -7.13
N VAL A 113 -16.08 -11.80 -8.14
CA VAL A 113 -16.59 -13.08 -8.64
C VAL A 113 -15.81 -14.21 -7.95
N PRO A 114 -16.47 -15.12 -7.23
CA PRO A 114 -15.79 -16.25 -6.61
C PRO A 114 -15.02 -17.12 -7.62
N PRO A 115 -13.87 -17.70 -7.27
CA PRO A 115 -13.12 -18.56 -8.17
C PRO A 115 -13.98 -19.73 -8.69
N GLY A 116 -14.10 -19.84 -10.02
CA GLY A 116 -14.90 -20.87 -10.68
C GLY A 116 -16.37 -20.50 -10.93
N ALA A 117 -16.85 -19.34 -10.46
CA ALA A 117 -18.18 -18.82 -10.77
C ALA A 117 -18.21 -18.08 -12.12
N ALA A 118 -19.41 -17.87 -12.67
CA ALA A 118 -19.61 -17.01 -13.83
C ALA A 118 -19.52 -15.53 -13.41
N ASN A 119 -19.11 -14.64 -14.32
CA ASN A 119 -19.01 -13.20 -14.00
C ASN A 119 -20.36 -12.53 -13.64
N THR A 120 -21.49 -13.20 -13.92
CA THR A 120 -22.83 -12.77 -13.50
C THR A 120 -23.13 -13.07 -12.03
N GLU A 121 -22.27 -13.85 -11.35
CA GLU A 121 -22.43 -14.28 -9.96
C GLU A 121 -21.43 -13.53 -9.08
N MET A 122 -21.74 -12.27 -8.77
CA MET A 122 -20.89 -11.39 -7.96
C MET A 122 -21.32 -11.41 -6.48
N VAL A 123 -20.36 -11.19 -5.58
CA VAL A 123 -20.60 -10.95 -4.14
C VAL A 123 -20.31 -9.50 -3.78
N GLY A 124 -21.04 -8.98 -2.78
CA GLY A 124 -20.82 -7.64 -2.20
C GLY A 124 -21.51 -6.47 -2.93
N GLU A 125 -22.76 -6.66 -3.38
CA GLU A 125 -23.65 -5.55 -3.77
C GLU A 125 -24.14 -4.75 -2.54
#